data_AF-A0A523SS47-F1
#
_entry.id   AF-A0A523SS47-F1
#
_cell.length_a   1.000
_cell.length_b   1.000
_cell.length_c   1.000
_cell.angle_alpha   90.00
_cell.angle_beta   90.00
_cell.angle_gamma   90.00
#
_symmetry.space_group_name_H-M   'P 1'
#
loop_
_entity.id
_entity.type
_entity.pdbx_description
1 polymer ?
#
loop_
_entity_poly.entity_id
_entity_poly.type
_entity_poly.pdbx_seq_one_letter_code
_entity_poly.pdbx_strand_id
1 'polypeptide(L)'
;MAYFNTRDITAIVMYAALWAVLNNTFSPIFWRMTHMPFLCDFLAFTSLILVAWWTRKFGAISLTGLIVTILTFALRGGSHMLGFMAASILFDILTRIIGYSNCFEKPIPSTISMISFSTICAGAAGLIIGSIFMNLNPIWTVITFAANHAIGGIIGGIFGLIIVNALKTRITIPSHPKQTARSKLP
;
A
#
# COMPACT_ATOMS: atom_id res chain seq x y z
N MET A 1 11.60 -24.13 -8.47
CA MET A 1 12.06 -22.76 -8.12
C MET A 1 10.98 -22.10 -7.27
N ALA A 2 11.33 -21.43 -6.17
CA ALA A 2 10.35 -20.74 -5.33
C ALA A 2 9.79 -19.50 -6.03
N TYR A 3 8.47 -19.26 -5.91
CA TYR A 3 7.82 -18.08 -6.52
C TYR A 3 8.39 -16.77 -5.96
N PHE A 4 8.49 -16.66 -4.63
CA PHE A 4 9.21 -15.59 -3.94
C PHE A 4 10.63 -16.03 -3.62
N ASN A 5 11.61 -15.17 -3.91
CA ASN A 5 12.99 -15.37 -3.48
C ASN A 5 13.23 -14.68 -2.13
N THR A 6 14.40 -14.88 -1.54
CA THR A 6 14.76 -14.30 -0.24
C THR A 6 14.66 -12.77 -0.22
N ARG A 7 14.99 -12.08 -1.33
CA ARG A 7 14.90 -10.61 -1.43
C ARG A 7 13.45 -10.14 -1.44
N ASP A 8 12.56 -10.90 -2.08
CA ASP A 8 11.12 -10.61 -2.09
C ASP A 8 10.53 -10.75 -0.68
N ILE A 9 10.83 -11.87 -0.01
CA ILE A 9 10.37 -12.13 1.36
C ILE A 9 10.91 -11.06 2.31
N THR A 10 12.18 -10.69 2.17
CA THR A 10 12.80 -9.61 2.97
C THR A 10 12.04 -8.30 2.79
N ALA A 11 11.73 -7.90 1.55
CA ALA A 11 10.98 -6.68 1.30
C ALA A 11 9.58 -6.71 1.90
N ILE A 12 8.85 -7.83 1.73
CA ILE A 12 7.52 -8.02 2.31
C ILE A 12 7.55 -7.85 3.83
N VAL A 13 8.47 -8.54 4.50
CA VAL A 13 8.59 -8.49 5.97
C VAL A 13 9.04 -7.10 6.44
N MET A 14 10.02 -6.48 5.77
CA MET A 14 10.51 -5.15 6.13
C MET A 14 9.43 -4.08 6.03
N TYR A 15 8.70 -4.02 4.90
CA TYR A 15 7.64 -3.03 4.72
C TYR A 15 6.40 -3.34 5.55
N ALA A 16 6.11 -4.61 5.84
CA ALA A 16 5.08 -4.97 6.80
C ALA A 16 5.45 -4.52 8.22
N ALA A 17 6.68 -4.76 8.67
CA ALA A 17 7.15 -4.33 9.98
C ALA A 17 7.16 -2.79 10.09
N LEU A 18 7.64 -2.09 9.06
CA LEU A 18 7.63 -0.63 9.01
C LEU A 18 6.21 -0.08 9.17
N TRP A 19 5.27 -0.57 8.35
CA TRP A 19 3.88 -0.14 8.43
C TRP A 19 3.28 -0.50 9.79
N ALA A 20 3.41 -1.74 10.25
CA ALA A 20 2.83 -2.18 11.51
C ALA A 20 3.36 -1.36 12.70
N VAL A 21 4.67 -1.18 12.83
CA VAL A 21 5.27 -0.45 13.96
C VAL A 21 4.85 1.02 13.95
N LEU A 22 4.98 1.70 12.80
CA LEU A 22 4.59 3.11 12.70
C LEU A 22 3.10 3.29 12.93
N ASN A 23 2.26 2.43 12.36
CA ASN A 23 0.82 2.54 12.46
C ASN A 23 0.32 2.22 13.88
N ASN A 24 0.90 1.22 14.56
CA ASN A 24 0.53 0.91 15.94
C ASN A 24 1.04 1.96 16.95
N THR A 25 2.05 2.76 16.58
CA THR A 25 2.62 3.80 17.45
C THR A 25 1.95 5.16 17.22
N PHE A 26 1.97 5.65 15.97
CA PHE A 26 1.61 7.03 15.66
C PHE A 26 0.13 7.21 15.32
N SER A 27 -0.51 6.29 14.61
CA SER A 27 -1.89 6.46 14.16
C SER A 27 -2.90 6.63 15.31
N PRO A 28 -2.79 5.92 16.46
CA PRO A 28 -3.68 6.14 17.60
C PRO A 28 -3.50 7.51 18.24
N ILE A 29 -2.26 8.00 18.31
CA ILE A 29 -1.96 9.35 18.83
C ILE A 29 -2.57 10.38 17.90
N PHE A 30 -2.34 10.22 16.59
CA PHE A 30 -2.86 11.08 15.55
C PHE A 30 -4.39 11.14 15.53
N TRP A 31 -5.03 9.98 15.62
CA TRP A 31 -6.49 9.85 15.70
C TRP A 31 -7.07 10.56 16.92
N ARG A 32 -6.46 10.41 18.10
CA ARG A 32 -6.93 11.10 19.32
C ARG A 32 -6.83 12.61 19.22
N MET A 33 -5.82 13.13 18.50
CA MET A 33 -5.62 14.58 18.35
C MET A 33 -6.54 15.18 17.29
N THR A 34 -6.77 14.48 16.18
CA THR A 34 -7.41 15.08 14.99
C THR A 34 -8.74 14.43 14.61
N HIS A 35 -9.01 13.21 15.08
CA HIS A 35 -10.12 12.36 14.65
C HIS A 35 -10.14 12.08 13.14
N MET A 36 -8.95 12.11 12.52
CA MET A 36 -8.80 11.93 11.09
C MET A 36 -7.94 10.70 10.77
N PRO A 37 -8.33 9.88 9.78
CA PRO A 37 -7.64 8.63 9.46
C PRO A 37 -6.41 8.79 8.56
N PHE A 38 -6.15 9.95 7.96
CA PHE A 38 -5.19 10.07 6.85
C PHE A 38 -3.76 9.57 7.13
N LEU A 39 -3.31 9.59 8.39
CA LEU A 39 -1.98 9.08 8.74
C LEU A 39 -1.86 7.56 8.54
N CYS A 40 -2.90 6.78 8.87
CA CYS A 40 -2.83 5.32 8.71
C CYS A 40 -2.82 4.92 7.24
N ASP A 41 -3.58 5.60 6.38
CA ASP A 41 -3.54 5.41 4.93
C ASP A 41 -2.22 5.85 4.32
N PHE A 42 -1.67 6.98 4.77
CA PHE A 42 -0.36 7.45 4.34
C PHE A 42 0.71 6.37 4.57
N LEU A 43 0.76 5.81 5.79
CA LEU A 43 1.73 4.78 6.15
C LEU A 43 1.49 3.48 5.37
N ALA A 44 0.22 3.09 5.22
CA ALA A 44 -0.17 1.90 4.47
C ALA A 44 0.26 2.00 3.00
N PHE A 45 -0.22 3.00 2.27
CA PHE A 45 0.00 3.07 0.82
C PHE A 45 1.44 3.43 0.46
N THR A 46 2.15 4.20 1.29
CA THR A 46 3.60 4.38 1.11
C THR A 46 4.31 3.02 1.16
N SER A 47 4.01 2.19 2.16
CA SER A 47 4.64 0.88 2.34
C SER A 47 4.24 -0.11 1.24
N LEU A 48 2.96 -0.12 0.84
CA LEU A 48 2.44 -0.98 -0.22
C LEU A 48 3.04 -0.62 -1.59
N ILE A 49 3.23 0.67 -1.89
CA ILE A 49 3.90 1.12 -3.11
C ILE A 49 5.37 0.68 -3.12
N LEU A 50 6.07 0.79 -1.99
CA LEU A 50 7.47 0.40 -1.89
C LEU A 50 7.67 -1.12 -2.06
N VAL A 51 6.83 -1.95 -1.44
CA VAL A 51 6.91 -3.41 -1.63
C VAL A 51 6.51 -3.81 -3.06
N ALA A 52 5.51 -3.14 -3.64
CA ALA A 52 5.10 -3.35 -5.03
C ALA A 52 6.23 -3.03 -6.00
N TRP A 53 6.89 -1.88 -5.80
CA TRP A 53 8.01 -1.44 -6.62
C TRP A 53 9.21 -2.39 -6.51
N TRP A 54 9.52 -2.86 -5.30
CA TRP A 54 10.66 -3.72 -5.03
C TRP A 54 10.46 -5.14 -5.58
N THR A 55 9.30 -5.75 -5.31
CA THR A 55 9.05 -7.16 -5.62
C THR A 55 8.53 -7.36 -7.04
N ARG A 56 7.69 -6.46 -7.54
CA ARG A 56 6.98 -6.54 -8.83
C ARG A 56 6.31 -7.90 -9.05
N LYS A 57 5.74 -8.48 -7.99
CA LYS A 57 5.12 -9.81 -7.97
C LYS A 57 3.76 -9.76 -7.32
N PHE A 58 2.82 -10.50 -7.93
CA PHE A 58 1.46 -10.60 -7.41
C PHE A 58 1.48 -11.37 -6.09
N GLY A 59 0.67 -10.92 -5.14
CA GLY A 59 0.58 -11.49 -3.80
C GLY A 59 1.52 -10.83 -2.79
N ALA A 60 2.54 -10.07 -3.22
CA ALA A 60 3.47 -9.43 -2.29
C ALA A 60 2.79 -8.32 -1.47
N ILE A 61 1.95 -7.52 -2.12
CA ILE A 61 1.18 -6.43 -1.50
C ILE A 61 0.14 -7.03 -0.55
N SER A 62 -0.60 -8.05 -1.00
CA SER A 62 -1.60 -8.76 -0.19
C SER A 62 -0.98 -9.40 1.04
N LEU A 63 0.17 -10.07 0.90
CA LEU A 63 0.86 -10.71 2.01
C LEU A 63 1.38 -9.67 3.02
N THR A 64 1.85 -8.52 2.53
CA THR A 64 2.23 -7.39 3.38
C THR A 64 1.04 -6.93 4.24
N GLY A 65 -0.12 -6.69 3.62
CA GLY A 65 -1.35 -6.30 4.35
C GLY A 65 -1.85 -7.37 5.33
N LEU A 66 -1.76 -8.65 4.96
CA LEU A 66 -2.09 -9.76 5.86
C LEU A 66 -1.18 -9.78 7.09
N ILE A 67 0.14 -9.65 6.91
CA ILE A 67 1.10 -9.64 8.01
C ILE A 67 0.83 -8.45 8.95
N VAL A 68 0.64 -7.24 8.39
CA VAL A 68 0.32 -6.05 9.22
C VAL A 68 -0.97 -6.24 10.00
N THR A 69 -1.96 -6.86 9.39
CA THR A 69 -3.24 -7.16 10.04
C THR A 69 -3.03 -8.10 11.23
N ILE A 70 -2.32 -9.22 11.03
CA ILE A 70 -1.99 -10.18 12.10
C ILE A 70 -1.21 -9.49 13.23
N LEU A 71 -0.17 -8.72 12.90
CA LEU A 71 0.64 -8.02 13.88
C LEU A 71 -0.18 -7.01 14.68
N THR A 72 -1.01 -6.21 14.01
CA THR A 72 -1.84 -5.20 14.68
C THR A 72 -2.94 -5.83 15.54
N PHE A 73 -3.52 -6.95 15.10
CA PHE A 73 -4.41 -7.76 15.93
C PHE A 73 -3.70 -8.25 17.19
N ALA A 74 -2.52 -8.84 17.05
CA ALA A 74 -1.74 -9.36 18.18
C ALA A 74 -1.32 -8.27 19.17
N LEU A 75 -0.97 -7.07 18.67
CA LEU A 75 -0.46 -5.97 19.50
C LEU A 75 -1.57 -5.14 20.16
N ARG A 76 -2.71 -4.93 19.49
CA ARG A 76 -3.73 -3.95 19.92
C ARG A 76 -5.18 -4.38 19.71
N GLY A 77 -5.45 -5.57 19.15
CA GLY A 77 -6.81 -6.03 18.85
C GLY A 77 -7.52 -5.20 17.76
N GLY A 78 -6.78 -4.54 16.86
CA GLY A 78 -7.33 -3.58 15.91
C GLY A 78 -8.11 -4.21 14.74
N SER A 79 -9.40 -4.51 14.93
CA SER A 79 -10.28 -5.11 13.90
C SER A 79 -10.42 -4.31 12.61
N HIS A 80 -10.30 -2.98 12.71
CA HIS A 80 -10.29 -2.06 11.57
C HIS A 80 -9.18 -2.36 10.52
N MET A 81 -8.12 -3.09 10.89
CA MET A 81 -7.09 -3.52 9.93
C MET A 81 -7.61 -4.46 8.85
N LEU A 82 -8.75 -5.13 9.06
CA LEU A 82 -9.39 -5.94 8.02
C LEU A 82 -9.80 -5.10 6.79
N GLY A 83 -10.17 -3.84 6.98
CA GLY A 83 -10.40 -2.92 5.87
C GLY A 83 -9.13 -2.65 5.06
N PHE A 84 -8.00 -2.48 5.76
CA PHE A 84 -6.68 -2.31 5.13
C PHE A 84 -6.18 -3.59 4.45
N MET A 85 -6.49 -4.77 5.00
CA MET A 85 -6.23 -6.06 4.35
C MET A 85 -6.98 -6.14 3.02
N ALA A 86 -8.29 -5.85 3.01
CA ALA A 86 -9.10 -5.84 1.79
C ALA A 86 -8.54 -4.84 0.75
N ALA A 87 -8.16 -3.64 1.20
CA ALA A 87 -7.54 -2.64 0.35
C ALA A 87 -6.18 -3.08 -0.23
N SER A 88 -5.36 -3.80 0.56
CA SER A 88 -4.09 -4.34 0.06
C SER A 88 -4.28 -5.39 -1.04
N ILE A 89 -5.31 -6.24 -0.90
CA ILE A 89 -5.67 -7.23 -1.93
C ILE A 89 -6.14 -6.53 -3.20
N LEU A 90 -7.02 -5.53 -3.06
CA LEU A 90 -7.49 -4.73 -4.19
C LEU A 90 -6.32 -4.03 -4.90
N PHE A 91 -5.39 -3.45 -4.14
CA PHE A 91 -4.21 -2.79 -4.68
C PHE A 91 -3.30 -3.77 -5.45
N ASP A 92 -3.11 -4.98 -4.93
CA ASP A 92 -2.37 -6.06 -5.60
C ASP A 92 -3.00 -6.46 -6.94
N ILE A 93 -4.33 -6.59 -6.97
CA ILE A 93 -5.09 -6.91 -8.18
C ILE A 93 -4.96 -5.78 -9.20
N LEU A 94 -5.17 -4.52 -8.81
CA LEU A 94 -5.10 -3.36 -9.70
C LEU A 94 -3.70 -3.19 -10.31
N THR A 95 -2.65 -3.31 -9.48
CA THR A 95 -1.25 -3.25 -9.94
C THR A 95 -0.91 -4.39 -10.90
N ARG A 96 -1.45 -5.59 -10.67
CA ARG A 96 -1.27 -6.74 -11.56
C ARG A 96 -1.97 -6.58 -12.91
N ILE A 97 -3.18 -6.00 -12.93
CA ILE A 97 -3.99 -5.75 -14.13
C ILE A 97 -3.29 -4.73 -15.04
N ILE A 98 -2.87 -3.59 -14.49
CA ILE A 98 -2.19 -2.55 -15.27
C ILE A 98 -0.74 -2.92 -15.60
N GLY A 99 -0.13 -3.77 -14.77
CA GLY A 99 1.22 -4.30 -14.97
C GLY A 99 2.30 -3.39 -14.37
N TYR A 100 3.31 -4.04 -13.79
CA TYR A 100 4.36 -3.37 -13.00
C TYR A 100 5.20 -2.36 -13.79
N SER A 101 5.39 -2.56 -15.10
CA SER A 101 6.10 -1.60 -15.95
C SER A 101 5.32 -0.27 -16.07
N ASN A 102 4.01 -0.33 -16.27
CA ASN A 102 3.17 0.87 -16.28
C ASN A 102 3.09 1.51 -14.88
N CYS A 103 3.14 0.71 -13.82
CA CYS A 103 3.10 1.19 -12.43
C CYS A 103 4.39 1.90 -11.99
N PHE A 104 5.56 1.54 -12.54
CA PHE A 104 6.85 1.98 -11.99
C PHE A 104 7.92 2.42 -12.99
N GLU A 105 7.80 2.14 -14.29
CA GLU A 105 8.85 2.46 -15.27
C GLU A 105 8.48 3.67 -16.13
N LYS A 106 7.20 3.80 -16.48
CA LYS A 106 6.72 4.92 -17.31
C LYS A 106 6.24 6.06 -16.41
N PRO A 107 6.78 7.29 -16.54
CA PRO A 107 6.53 8.37 -15.58
C PRO A 107 5.05 8.74 -15.46
N ILE A 108 4.36 9.00 -16.58
CA ILE A 108 2.95 9.40 -16.56
C ILE A 108 2.03 8.26 -16.09
N PRO A 109 2.07 7.04 -16.69
CA PRO A 109 1.26 5.92 -16.22
C PRO A 109 1.53 5.55 -14.76
N SER A 110 2.78 5.65 -14.30
CA SER A 110 3.16 5.36 -12.92
C SER A 110 2.49 6.31 -11.94
N THR A 111 2.60 7.62 -12.20
CA THR A 111 1.98 8.64 -11.35
C THR A 111 0.46 8.48 -11.30
N ILE A 112 -0.17 8.37 -12.47
CA ILE A 112 -1.63 8.23 -12.56
C ILE A 112 -2.09 6.95 -11.86
N SER A 113 -1.49 5.81 -12.16
CA SER A 113 -1.91 4.53 -11.57
C SER A 113 -1.69 4.47 -10.05
N MET A 114 -0.50 4.81 -9.54
CA MET A 114 -0.24 4.69 -8.09
C MET A 114 -1.10 5.63 -7.25
N ILE A 115 -1.29 6.88 -7.70
CA ILE A 115 -2.17 7.82 -6.98
C ILE A 115 -3.62 7.36 -7.08
N SER A 116 -4.09 6.94 -8.27
CA SER A 116 -5.49 6.51 -8.43
C SER A 116 -5.78 5.25 -7.61
N PHE A 117 -4.90 4.25 -7.65
CA PHE A 117 -5.10 2.99 -6.93
C PHE A 117 -5.05 3.19 -5.43
N SER A 118 -4.09 3.97 -4.92
CA SER A 118 -4.00 4.25 -3.48
C SER A 118 -5.24 5.00 -2.99
N THR A 119 -5.71 5.98 -3.76
CA THR A 119 -6.95 6.73 -3.47
C THR A 119 -8.18 5.80 -3.42
N ILE A 120 -8.38 4.97 -4.46
CA ILE A 120 -9.52 4.05 -4.56
C ILE A 120 -9.48 3.02 -3.43
N CYS A 121 -8.31 2.42 -3.18
CA CYS A 121 -8.16 1.38 -2.16
C CYS A 121 -8.31 1.96 -0.75
N ALA A 122 -7.79 3.16 -0.49
CA ALA A 122 -7.97 3.83 0.80
C ALA A 122 -9.44 4.17 1.02
N GLY A 123 -10.12 4.76 0.02
CA GLY A 123 -11.55 5.01 0.08
C GLY A 123 -12.35 3.73 0.36
N ALA A 124 -12.02 2.62 -0.29
CA ALA A 124 -12.63 1.32 -0.03
C ALA A 124 -12.38 0.83 1.40
N ALA A 125 -11.15 0.97 1.93
CA ALA A 125 -10.86 0.68 3.34
C ALA A 125 -11.72 1.53 4.27
N GLY A 126 -11.82 2.84 4.01
CA GLY A 126 -12.65 3.76 4.80
C GLY A 126 -14.13 3.40 4.76
N LEU A 127 -14.67 2.99 3.60
CA LEU A 127 -16.04 2.50 3.50
C LEU A 127 -16.26 1.25 4.37
N ILE A 128 -15.36 0.27 4.27
CA ILE A 128 -15.43 -0.98 5.05
C ILE A 128 -15.32 -0.69 6.55
N ILE A 129 -14.35 0.12 6.96
CA ILE A 129 -14.09 0.46 8.36
C ILE A 129 -15.26 1.27 8.94
N GLY A 130 -15.68 2.33 8.24
CA GLY A 130 -16.74 3.23 8.69
C GLY A 130 -18.09 2.52 8.83
N SER A 131 -18.43 1.63 7.89
CA SER A 131 -19.72 0.93 7.90
C SER A 131 -19.73 -0.28 8.84
N ILE A 132 -18.75 -1.17 8.75
CA ILE A 132 -18.79 -2.48 9.45
C ILE A 132 -18.20 -2.38 10.85
N PHE A 133 -17.05 -1.72 10.99
CA PHE A 133 -16.28 -1.77 12.23
C PHE A 133 -16.57 -0.61 13.19
N MET A 134 -16.95 0.55 12.65
CA MET A 134 -17.31 1.73 13.43
C MET A 134 -18.82 1.97 13.51
N ASN A 135 -19.60 1.33 12.64
CA ASN A 135 -21.06 1.49 12.54
C ASN A 135 -21.49 2.97 12.50
N LEU A 136 -20.77 3.77 11.70
CA LEU A 136 -21.02 5.21 11.58
C LEU A 136 -22.37 5.46 10.92
N ASN A 137 -23.13 6.38 11.51
CA ASN A 137 -24.42 6.83 11.01
C ASN A 137 -24.53 8.36 11.18
N PRO A 138 -25.27 9.07 10.31
CA PRO A 138 -25.93 8.59 9.08
C PRO A 138 -24.93 8.31 7.94
N ILE A 139 -25.41 7.87 6.77
CA ILE A 139 -24.56 7.49 5.60
C ILE A 139 -23.54 8.57 5.18
N TRP A 140 -23.88 9.85 5.35
CA TRP A 140 -22.99 10.97 5.08
C TRP A 140 -21.71 10.93 5.93
N THR A 141 -21.79 10.43 7.17
CA THR A 141 -20.63 10.22 8.03
C THR A 141 -19.71 9.13 7.47
N VAL A 142 -20.27 8.03 6.96
CA VAL A 142 -19.50 6.95 6.31
C VAL A 142 -18.80 7.48 5.05
N ILE A 143 -19.51 8.24 4.21
CA ILE A 143 -18.94 8.82 2.98
C ILE A 143 -17.82 9.81 3.32
N THR A 144 -18.03 10.68 4.31
CA THR A 144 -17.01 11.65 4.75
C THR A 144 -15.79 10.94 5.32
N PHE A 145 -16.00 9.88 6.10
CA PHE A 145 -14.93 9.05 6.65
C PHE A 145 -14.12 8.36 5.54
N ALA A 146 -14.81 7.78 4.54
CA ALA A 146 -14.17 7.19 3.37
C ALA A 146 -13.43 8.23 2.51
N ALA A 147 -13.97 9.44 2.38
CA ALA A 147 -13.30 10.54 1.67
C ALA A 147 -12.00 10.96 2.37
N ASN A 148 -11.99 11.02 3.71
CA ASN A 148 -10.77 11.27 4.47
C ASN A 148 -9.72 10.18 4.29
N HIS A 149 -10.14 8.91 4.25
CA HIS A 149 -9.24 7.81 3.90
C HIS A 149 -8.68 7.99 2.48
N ALA A 150 -9.53 8.31 1.50
CA ALA A 150 -9.11 8.57 0.12
C ALA A 150 -8.06 9.69 0.04
N ILE A 151 -8.20 10.77 0.82
CA ILE A 151 -7.19 11.83 0.93
C ILE A 151 -5.87 11.28 1.49
N GLY A 152 -5.92 10.46 2.54
CA GLY A 152 -4.75 9.78 3.06
C GLY A 152 -4.08 8.86 2.01
N GLY A 153 -4.88 8.20 1.18
CA GLY A 153 -4.45 7.43 0.01
C GLY A 153 -3.70 8.30 -1.02
N ILE A 154 -4.23 9.47 -1.37
CA ILE A 154 -3.55 10.43 -2.28
C ILE A 154 -2.18 10.80 -1.71
N ILE A 155 -2.12 11.17 -0.43
CA ILE A 155 -0.86 11.58 0.22
C ILE A 155 0.13 10.41 0.24
N GLY A 156 -0.31 9.21 0.65
CA GLY A 156 0.51 8.00 0.61
C GLY A 156 0.99 7.63 -0.79
N GLY A 157 0.14 7.83 -1.81
CA GLY A 157 0.47 7.66 -3.22
C GLY A 157 1.62 8.57 -3.69
N ILE A 158 1.49 9.86 -3.38
CA ILE A 158 2.49 10.88 -3.72
C ILE A 158 3.82 10.57 -3.04
N PHE A 159 3.82 10.34 -1.73
CA PHE A 159 5.04 10.07 -0.98
C PHE A 159 5.68 8.72 -1.36
N GLY A 160 4.88 7.69 -1.59
CA GLY A 160 5.37 6.41 -2.09
C GLY A 160 6.13 6.58 -3.41
N LEU A 161 5.59 7.35 -4.35
CA LEU A 161 6.27 7.66 -5.62
C LEU A 161 7.53 8.51 -5.44
N ILE A 162 7.50 9.53 -4.58
CA ILE A 162 8.66 10.36 -4.26
C ILE A 162 9.81 9.47 -3.74
N ILE A 163 9.52 8.60 -2.79
CA ILE A 163 10.53 7.70 -2.21
C ILE A 163 11.03 6.71 -3.26
N VAL A 164 10.14 6.08 -4.04
CA VAL A 164 10.53 5.18 -5.13
C VAL A 164 11.48 5.88 -6.11
N ASN A 165 11.16 7.10 -6.52
CA ASN A 165 12.00 7.86 -7.45
C ASN A 165 13.32 8.29 -6.82
N ALA A 166 13.33 8.72 -5.56
CA ALA A 166 14.55 9.00 -4.82
C ALA A 166 15.46 7.76 -4.75
N LEU A 167 14.89 6.59 -4.40
CA LEU A 167 15.64 5.33 -4.32
C LEU A 167 16.19 4.90 -5.68
N LYS A 168 15.44 5.06 -6.78
CA LYS A 168 15.95 4.78 -8.14
C LYS A 168 17.17 5.63 -8.52
N THR A 169 17.28 6.85 -7.99
CA THR A 169 18.42 7.75 -8.28
C THR A 169 19.65 7.49 -7.40
N ARG A 170 19.49 6.79 -6.27
CA ARG A 170 20.56 6.61 -5.26
C ARG A 170 21.01 5.16 -5.07
N ILE A 171 20.15 4.19 -5.39
CA ILE A 171 20.43 2.76 -5.24
C ILE A 171 20.67 2.19 -6.64
N THR A 172 21.78 1.46 -6.83
CA THR A 172 21.98 0.58 -7.99
C THR A 172 20.80 -0.38 -8.06
N ILE A 173 19.94 -0.16 -9.04
CA ILE A 173 18.66 -0.84 -9.29
C ILE A 173 18.80 -2.35 -9.02
N PRO A 174 17.80 -3.00 -8.37
CA PRO A 174 17.73 -4.46 -8.35
C PRO A 174 17.83 -4.97 -9.79
N SER A 175 18.90 -5.70 -10.10
CA SER A 175 19.06 -6.34 -11.40
C SER A 175 17.94 -7.38 -11.56
N HIS A 176 16.84 -7.02 -12.21
CA HIS A 176 15.80 -7.97 -12.58
C HIS A 176 16.31 -8.76 -13.80
N PRO A 177 16.53 -10.08 -13.68
CA PRO A 177 16.87 -10.89 -14.83
C PRO A 177 15.57 -11.16 -15.60
N LYS A 178 15.22 -10.25 -16.53
CA LYS A 178 14.41 -10.48 -17.76
C LYS A 178 13.93 -9.16 -18.35
N GLN A 179 14.80 -8.52 -19.14
CA GLN A 179 14.41 -7.63 -20.25
C GLN A 179 15.53 -7.49 -21.30
N THR A 180 16.74 -7.97 -21.03
CA THR A 180 17.86 -8.06 -21.98
C THR A 180 17.72 -9.15 -23.05
N ALA A 181 16.63 -9.93 -23.07
CA ALA A 181 16.44 -11.02 -24.03
C ALA A 181 15.71 -10.61 -25.33
N ARG A 182 15.28 -9.35 -25.48
CA ARG A 182 14.56 -8.88 -26.69
C ARG A 182 15.35 -7.94 -27.61
N SER A 183 16.61 -7.62 -27.28
CA SER A 183 17.48 -6.78 -28.12
C SER A 183 18.65 -7.57 -28.76
N LYS A 184 18.57 -8.90 -28.76
CA LYS A 184 19.56 -9.78 -29.39
C LYS A 184 18.85 -10.92 -30.14
N LEU A 185 18.14 -10.56 -31.20
CA LEU A 185 17.92 -11.44 -32.33
C LEU A 185 18.40 -10.67 -33.57
N PRO A 186 19.25 -11.27 -34.42
CA PRO A 186 19.80 -10.64 -35.62
C PRO A 186 18.71 -10.27 -36.63
#